data_AF-A0A2E8D377-F1
#
_entry.id   AF-A0A2E8D377-F1
#
_cell.length_a   1.000
_cell.length_b   1.000
_cell.length_c   1.000
_cell.angle_alpha   90.00
_cell.angle_beta   90.00
_cell.angle_gamma   90.00
#
_symmetry.space_group_name_H-M   'P 1'
#
loop_
_entity.id
_entity.type
_entity.pdbx_description
1 polymer ?
#
loop_
_entity_poly.entity_id
_entity_poly.type
_entity_poly.pdbx_seq_one_letter_code
_entity_poly.pdbx_strand_id
1 'polypeptide(L)'
;MLYILTVSDDGGIPVYFQAASGNATDDQTHQATWQVLNELVGRVDFVYVTDCKLATMENMTAIAGRGGRFITVLPATRKENAEFRQRLVDKPETTQWREVYHLTDEDGELLDAFCVGDEQVSQEGFRLPGFTAAARKPPTVRRGLVNCNAPLAN
;
A
#
# COMPACT_ATOMS: atom_id res chain seq x y z
N MET A 1 -8.42 16.83 -14.63
CA MET A 1 -8.51 17.31 -13.24
C MET A 1 -8.14 16.16 -12.34
N LEU A 2 -7.40 16.42 -11.25
CA LEU A 2 -7.04 15.45 -10.22
C LEU A 2 -7.70 15.86 -8.90
N TYR A 3 -8.28 14.90 -8.19
CA TYR A 3 -8.87 15.11 -6.87
C TYR A 3 -8.13 14.25 -5.85
N ILE A 4 -7.67 14.88 -4.79
CA ILE A 4 -7.00 14.23 -3.67
C ILE A 4 -7.95 14.37 -2.48
N LEU A 5 -8.34 13.24 -1.90
CA LEU A 5 -9.18 13.16 -0.71
C LEU A 5 -8.50 12.25 0.30
N THR A 6 -8.16 12.79 1.46
CA THR A 6 -7.67 12.00 2.60
C THR A 6 -8.81 11.85 3.59
N VAL A 7 -9.01 10.61 4.03
CA VAL A 7 -9.97 10.25 5.07
C VAL A 7 -9.23 9.67 6.27
N SER A 8 -9.83 9.81 7.45
CA SER A 8 -9.37 9.17 8.67
C SER A 8 -9.85 7.71 8.77
N ASP A 9 -9.18 6.92 9.59
CA ASP A 9 -9.54 5.52 9.87
C ASP A 9 -10.81 5.39 10.73
N ASP A 10 -11.17 6.41 11.52
CA ASP A 10 -12.31 6.43 12.46
C ASP A 10 -13.66 6.67 11.78
N GLY A 11 -13.94 5.91 10.71
CA GLY A 11 -15.21 5.96 9.98
C GLY A 11 -15.12 6.69 8.65
N GLY A 12 -13.93 6.94 8.12
CA GLY A 12 -13.75 7.52 6.79
C GLY A 12 -14.08 9.00 6.72
N ILE A 13 -13.88 9.74 7.82
CA ILE A 13 -14.18 11.17 7.88
C ILE A 13 -13.17 11.93 7.00
N PRO A 14 -13.61 12.78 6.05
CA PRO A 14 -12.71 13.61 5.27
C PRO A 14 -11.87 14.54 6.15
N VAL A 15 -10.54 14.44 6.06
CA VAL A 15 -9.59 15.31 6.79
C VAL A 15 -8.91 16.32 5.90
N TYR A 16 -8.79 16.03 4.59
CA TYR A 16 -8.16 16.92 3.62
C TYR A 16 -8.72 16.69 2.22
N PHE A 17 -8.92 17.77 1.47
CA PHE A 17 -9.33 17.73 0.07
C PHE A 17 -8.56 18.77 -0.74
N GLN A 18 -8.10 18.37 -1.93
CA GLN A 18 -7.47 19.27 -2.89
C GLN A 18 -7.89 18.92 -4.32
N ALA A 19 -8.24 19.94 -5.09
CA ALA A 19 -8.38 19.85 -6.54
C ALA A 19 -7.10 20.38 -7.20
N ALA A 20 -6.51 19.59 -8.10
CA ALA A 20 -5.31 19.94 -8.85
C ALA A 20 -5.54 19.85 -10.36
N SER A 21 -4.70 20.54 -11.12
CA SER A 21 -4.69 20.44 -12.58
C SER A 21 -4.45 18.99 -13.00
N GLY A 22 -5.13 18.53 -14.06
CA GLY A 22 -4.90 17.18 -14.60
C GLY A 22 -3.51 16.99 -15.20
N ASN A 23 -2.78 18.08 -15.41
CA ASN A 23 -1.40 18.07 -15.92
C ASN A 23 -0.35 18.09 -14.79
N ALA A 24 -0.77 18.16 -13.52
CA ALA A 24 0.15 18.00 -12.41
C ALA A 24 0.63 16.54 -12.38
N THR A 25 1.95 16.33 -12.40
CA THR A 25 2.53 15.00 -12.18
C THR A 25 2.25 14.58 -10.74
N ASP A 26 1.47 13.53 -10.60
CA ASP A 26 0.93 13.05 -9.33
C ASP A 26 2.02 12.66 -8.33
N ASP A 27 3.16 12.18 -8.83
CA ASP A 27 4.33 11.81 -8.04
C ASP A 27 4.84 12.95 -7.15
N GLN A 28 4.60 14.22 -7.49
CA GLN A 28 5.05 15.35 -6.66
C GLN A 28 4.05 15.74 -5.55
N THR A 29 2.82 15.23 -5.59
CA THR A 29 1.76 15.66 -4.67
C THR A 29 1.81 14.94 -3.32
N HIS A 30 2.37 13.73 -3.26
CA HIS A 30 2.37 12.93 -2.03
C HIS A 30 3.20 13.54 -0.90
N GLN A 31 4.37 14.12 -1.19
CA GLN A 31 5.19 14.78 -0.16
C GLN A 31 4.48 16.01 0.40
N ALA A 32 3.86 16.83 -0.46
CA ALA A 32 3.11 18.00 -0.03
C ALA A 32 1.86 17.60 0.77
N THR A 33 1.11 16.60 0.30
CA THR A 33 -0.06 16.08 1.01
C THR A 33 0.34 15.52 2.38
N TRP A 34 1.40 14.73 2.46
CA TRP A 34 1.90 14.20 3.73
C TRP A 34 2.33 15.31 4.70
N GLN A 35 2.97 16.39 4.21
CA GLN A 35 3.32 17.55 5.03
C GLN A 35 2.10 18.23 5.61
N VAL A 36 1.08 18.49 4.80
CA VAL A 36 -0.20 19.07 5.26
C VAL A 36 -0.86 18.17 6.30
N LEU A 37 -0.87 16.86 6.07
CA LEU A 37 -1.41 15.90 7.04
C LEU A 37 -0.61 15.89 8.35
N ASN A 38 0.72 15.98 8.29
CA ASN A 38 1.56 16.10 9.48
C ASN A 38 1.25 17.37 10.28
N GLU A 39 1.01 18.50 9.61
CA GLU A 39 0.60 19.75 10.26
C GLU A 39 -0.79 19.64 10.90
N LEU A 40 -1.75 19.03 10.20
CA LEU A 40 -3.13 18.85 10.69
C LEU A 40 -3.21 17.85 11.86
N VAL A 41 -2.47 16.74 11.77
CA VAL A 41 -2.49 15.64 12.74
C VAL A 41 -1.53 15.92 13.92
N GLY A 42 -0.55 16.80 13.74
CA GLY A 42 0.38 17.24 14.78
C GLY A 42 1.43 16.21 15.20
N ARG A 43 1.59 15.13 14.43
CA ARG A 43 2.58 14.06 14.66
C ARG A 43 3.00 13.45 13.31
N VAL A 44 4.19 12.87 13.27
CA VAL A 44 4.77 12.28 12.05
C VAL A 44 4.46 10.78 11.87
N ASP A 45 4.11 10.08 12.95
CA ASP A 45 4.03 8.61 12.98
C ASP A 45 2.66 8.02 12.59
N PHE A 46 1.76 8.85 12.03
CA PHE A 46 0.53 8.36 11.41
C PHE A 46 0.86 7.50 10.17
N VAL A 47 -0.03 6.56 9.86
CA VAL A 47 0.11 5.69 8.69
C VAL A 47 -0.55 6.34 7.50
N TYR A 48 0.25 6.79 6.53
CA TYR A 48 -0.23 7.34 5.27
C TYR A 48 -0.48 6.23 4.26
N VAL A 49 -1.74 5.86 4.05
CA VAL A 49 -2.16 4.83 3.09
C VAL A 49 -2.53 5.49 1.76
N THR A 50 -1.90 5.07 0.67
CA THR A 50 -2.08 5.73 -0.64
C THR A 50 -1.84 4.78 -1.81
N ASP A 51 -2.24 5.19 -3.01
CA ASP A 51 -2.02 4.44 -4.24
C ASP A 51 -0.53 4.31 -4.61
N CYS A 52 -0.27 3.54 -5.67
CA CYS A 52 1.07 3.13 -6.09
C CYS A 52 2.01 4.26 -6.52
N LYS A 53 1.50 5.47 -6.76
CA LYS A 53 2.32 6.62 -7.16
C LYS A 53 3.16 7.18 -6.02
N LEU A 54 2.86 6.82 -4.77
CA LEU A 54 3.77 7.06 -3.67
C LEU A 54 5.08 6.27 -3.82
N ALA A 55 5.06 5.11 -4.48
CA ALA A 55 6.17 4.15 -4.50
C ALA A 55 7.33 4.55 -5.44
N THR A 56 7.72 5.82 -5.43
CA THR A 56 8.98 6.32 -6.01
C THR A 56 10.03 6.42 -4.91
N MET A 57 11.31 6.22 -5.28
CA MET A 57 12.42 6.31 -4.32
C MET A 57 12.43 7.67 -3.61
N GLU A 58 12.19 8.76 -4.36
CA GLU A 58 12.16 10.12 -3.84
C GLU A 58 11.07 10.30 -2.78
N ASN A 59 9.82 9.92 -3.09
CA ASN A 59 8.70 10.11 -2.16
C ASN A 59 8.85 9.26 -0.91
N MET A 60 9.17 7.99 -1.07
CA MET A 60 9.32 7.06 0.05
C MET A 60 10.46 7.50 0.98
N THR A 61 11.62 7.87 0.43
CA THR A 61 12.78 8.32 1.22
C THR A 61 12.49 9.66 1.89
N ALA A 62 11.81 10.59 1.22
CA ALA A 62 11.45 11.88 1.79
C ALA A 62 10.49 11.75 3.00
N ILE A 63 9.49 10.87 2.91
CA ILE A 63 8.55 10.64 4.01
C ILE A 63 9.23 9.85 5.13
N ALA A 64 9.90 8.74 4.81
CA ALA A 64 10.58 7.91 5.80
C ALA A 64 11.69 8.69 6.55
N GLY A 65 12.46 9.51 5.84
CA GLY A 65 13.51 10.35 6.40
C GLY A 65 13.01 11.41 7.38
N ARG A 66 11.71 11.71 7.38
CA ARG A 66 11.04 12.60 8.33
C ARG A 66 10.35 11.85 9.48
N GLY A 67 10.55 10.54 9.59
CA GLY A 67 9.88 9.67 10.57
C GLY A 67 8.46 9.26 10.17
N GLY A 68 8.04 9.56 8.94
CA GLY A 68 6.71 9.24 8.43
C GLY A 68 6.52 7.75 8.17
N ARG A 69 5.31 7.24 8.44
CA ARG A 69 4.93 5.86 8.08
C ARG A 69 3.98 5.87 6.89
N PHE A 70 4.11 4.87 6.02
CA PHE A 70 3.24 4.74 4.86
C PHE A 70 2.98 3.29 4.48
N ILE A 71 1.86 3.11 3.78
CA ILE A 71 1.49 1.88 3.06
C ILE A 71 1.12 2.27 1.64
N THR A 72 1.75 1.64 0.65
CA THR A 72 1.42 1.85 -0.78
C THR A 72 1.52 0.55 -1.56
N VAL A 73 0.81 0.44 -2.68
CA VAL A 73 0.92 -0.72 -3.57
C VAL A 73 2.18 -0.59 -4.42
N LEU A 74 2.98 -1.65 -4.54
CA LEU A 74 4.14 -1.59 -5.42
C LEU A 74 3.70 -1.56 -6.90
N PRO A 75 4.16 -0.58 -7.71
CA PRO A 75 3.85 -0.51 -9.13
C PRO A 75 4.29 -1.78 -9.87
N ALA A 76 3.48 -2.19 -10.84
CA ALA A 76 3.78 -3.38 -11.65
C ALA A 76 5.10 -3.27 -12.44
N THR A 77 5.57 -2.04 -12.69
CA THR A 77 6.80 -1.70 -13.40
C THR A 77 8.07 -1.91 -12.57
N ARG A 78 7.96 -2.05 -11.24
CA ARG A 78 9.10 -2.34 -10.36
C ARG A 78 9.60 -3.77 -10.59
N LYS A 79 10.92 -3.93 -10.63
CA LYS A 79 11.57 -5.25 -10.83
C LYS A 79 11.14 -6.25 -9.76
N GLU A 80 11.01 -5.80 -8.52
CA GLU A 80 10.62 -6.62 -7.37
C GLU A 80 9.22 -7.24 -7.54
N ASN A 81 8.31 -6.58 -8.27
CA ASN A 81 7.00 -7.14 -8.60
C ASN A 81 7.11 -8.28 -9.62
N ALA A 82 7.96 -8.13 -10.64
CA ALA A 82 8.20 -9.18 -11.62
C ALA A 82 8.86 -10.40 -10.97
N GLU A 83 9.87 -10.18 -10.13
CA GLU A 83 10.57 -11.24 -9.38
C GLU A 83 9.63 -11.99 -8.44
N PHE A 84 8.75 -11.28 -7.72
CA PHE A 84 7.76 -11.90 -6.87
C PHE A 84 6.78 -12.77 -7.66
N ARG A 85 6.24 -12.25 -8.77
CA ARG A 85 5.32 -12.99 -9.64
C ARG A 85 5.99 -14.22 -10.25
N GLN A 86 7.24 -14.12 -10.68
CA GLN A 86 7.99 -15.25 -11.20
C GLN A 86 8.20 -16.32 -10.13
N ARG A 87 8.53 -15.93 -8.90
CA ARG A 87 8.69 -16.86 -7.76
C ARG A 87 7.41 -17.62 -7.44
N LEU A 88 6.26 -16.95 -7.53
CA LEU A 88 4.95 -17.58 -7.36
C LEU A 88 4.63 -18.63 -8.43
N VAL A 89 5.22 -18.50 -9.63
CA VAL A 89 5.08 -19.47 -10.72
C VAL A 89 6.08 -20.62 -10.57
N ASP A 90 7.35 -20.30 -10.30
CA ASP A 90 8.44 -21.28 -10.28
C ASP A 90 8.45 -22.15 -9.03
N LYS A 91 8.02 -21.59 -7.89
CA LYS A 91 8.11 -22.21 -6.56
C LYS A 91 6.90 -21.85 -5.68
N PRO A 92 5.66 -22.15 -6.12
CA PRO A 92 4.45 -21.78 -5.39
C PRO A 92 4.41 -22.30 -3.94
N GLU A 93 5.00 -23.47 -3.69
CA GLU A 93 5.12 -24.10 -2.37
C GLU A 93 6.02 -23.34 -1.39
N THR A 94 6.87 -22.45 -1.89
CA THR A 94 7.77 -21.68 -1.02
C THR A 94 7.09 -20.47 -0.38
N THR A 95 5.92 -20.08 -0.86
CA THR A 95 5.17 -18.94 -0.31
C THR A 95 4.13 -19.42 0.70
N GLN A 96 4.35 -19.10 1.98
CA GLN A 96 3.37 -19.38 3.02
C GLN A 96 2.36 -18.24 3.12
N TRP A 97 1.10 -18.54 2.84
CA TRP A 97 0.00 -17.57 2.96
C TRP A 97 -0.65 -17.67 4.34
N ARG A 98 -0.73 -16.54 5.03
CA ARG A 98 -1.48 -16.39 6.29
C ARG A 98 -2.69 -15.50 6.06
N GLU A 99 -3.88 -16.03 6.29
CA GLU A 99 -5.11 -15.24 6.28
C GLU A 99 -5.08 -14.16 7.37
N VAL A 100 -5.44 -12.94 7.00
CA VAL A 100 -5.50 -11.77 7.91
C VAL A 100 -6.89 -11.15 7.96
N TYR A 101 -7.74 -11.47 6.99
CA TYR A 101 -9.11 -10.99 6.92
C TYR A 101 -9.97 -12.01 6.17
N HIS A 102 -11.17 -12.25 6.67
CA HIS A 102 -12.16 -13.13 6.07
C HIS A 102 -13.56 -12.59 6.38
N LEU A 103 -14.36 -12.43 5.34
CA LEU A 103 -15.74 -11.97 5.39
C LEU A 103 -16.62 -12.95 4.62
N THR A 104 -17.69 -13.42 5.27
CA THR A 104 -18.72 -14.27 4.68
C THR A 104 -20.07 -13.55 4.68
N ASP A 105 -20.98 -13.99 3.80
CA ASP A 105 -22.40 -13.60 3.89
C ASP A 105 -23.16 -14.44 4.94
N GLU A 106 -24.48 -14.23 5.02
CA GLU A 106 -25.38 -14.94 5.96
C GLU A 106 -25.45 -16.45 5.67
N ASP A 107 -25.20 -16.86 4.43
CA ASP A 107 -25.20 -18.26 4.00
C ASP A 107 -23.83 -18.93 4.22
N GLY A 108 -22.83 -18.17 4.69
CA GLY A 108 -21.45 -18.64 4.89
C GLY A 108 -20.59 -18.61 3.63
N GLU A 109 -21.06 -18.02 2.54
CA GLU A 109 -20.29 -17.88 1.31
C GLU A 109 -19.27 -16.76 1.42
N LEU A 110 -18.05 -17.01 0.93
CA LEU A 110 -16.97 -16.03 0.94
C LEU A 110 -17.36 -14.75 0.18
N LEU A 111 -17.34 -13.61 0.87
CA LEU A 111 -17.46 -12.28 0.27
C LEU A 111 -16.08 -11.72 -0.08
N ASP A 112 -15.15 -11.72 0.88
CA ASP A 112 -13.81 -11.19 0.71
C ASP A 112 -12.83 -11.83 1.69
N ALA A 113 -11.59 -12.05 1.25
CA ALA A 113 -10.51 -12.55 2.08
C ALA A 113 -9.17 -11.96 1.65
N PHE A 114 -8.35 -11.59 2.64
CA PHE A 114 -6.97 -11.17 2.41
C PHE A 114 -6.02 -12.11 3.13
N CYS A 115 -4.97 -12.54 2.42
CA CYS A 115 -3.85 -13.24 3.02
C CYS A 115 -2.55 -12.47 2.76
N VAL A 116 -1.66 -12.50 3.73
CA VAL A 116 -0.31 -11.95 3.64
C VAL A 116 0.66 -13.12 3.50
N GLY A 117 1.56 -13.01 2.54
CA GLY A 117 2.62 -13.97 2.27
C GLY A 117 3.96 -13.51 2.82
N ASP A 118 5.01 -14.19 2.37
CA ASP A 118 6.38 -13.83 2.72
C ASP A 118 6.73 -12.40 2.31
N GLU A 119 7.65 -11.84 3.08
CA GLU A 119 8.14 -10.50 2.91
C GLU A 119 9.47 -10.50 2.15
N GLN A 120 9.60 -9.55 1.22
CA GLN A 120 10.87 -9.19 0.63
C GLN A 120 11.22 -7.75 1.00
N VAL A 121 12.43 -7.32 0.66
CA VAL A 121 12.89 -5.95 0.93
C VAL A 121 13.10 -5.23 -0.40
N SER A 122 12.61 -3.99 -0.51
CA SER A 122 12.81 -3.16 -1.69
C SER A 122 14.28 -2.75 -1.81
N GLN A 123 14.69 -2.26 -2.98
CA GLN A 123 16.05 -1.70 -3.15
C GLN A 123 16.38 -0.60 -2.14
N GLU A 124 15.39 0.20 -1.73
CA GLU A 124 15.51 1.29 -0.76
C GLU A 124 15.49 0.82 0.70
N GLY A 125 15.30 -0.48 0.96
CA GLY A 125 15.25 -1.02 2.31
C GLY A 125 13.86 -1.08 2.95
N PHE A 126 12.78 -0.86 2.18
CA PHE A 126 11.42 -0.95 2.71
C PHE A 126 10.87 -2.37 2.66
N ARG A 127 9.96 -2.69 3.58
CA ARG A 127 9.31 -4.00 3.65
C ARG A 127 8.30 -4.13 2.51
N LEU A 128 8.32 -5.26 1.83
CA LEU A 128 7.43 -5.61 0.74
C LEU A 128 6.72 -6.94 1.03
N PRO A 129 5.73 -6.99 1.95
CA PRO A 129 4.89 -8.16 2.10
C PRO A 129 4.13 -8.50 0.81
N GLY A 130 4.17 -9.78 0.43
CA GLY A 130 3.23 -10.33 -0.54
C GLY A 130 1.81 -10.28 0.01
N PHE A 131 0.83 -9.97 -0.83
CA PHE A 131 -0.58 -10.10 -0.49
C PHE A 131 -1.34 -10.85 -1.57
N THR A 132 -2.40 -11.54 -1.15
CA THR A 132 -3.41 -12.07 -2.05
C THR A 132 -4.80 -11.70 -1.55
N ALA A 133 -5.68 -11.33 -2.45
CA ALA A 133 -7.09 -11.06 -2.16
C ALA A 133 -7.97 -12.01 -2.97
N ALA A 134 -9.06 -12.51 -2.38
CA ALA A 134 -10.05 -13.34 -3.04
C ALA A 134 -11.46 -12.82 -2.72
N ALA A 135 -12.28 -12.61 -3.76
CA ALA A 135 -13.63 -12.10 -3.60
C ALA A 135 -14.63 -12.88 -4.47
N ARG A 136 -15.90 -12.88 -4.04
CA ARG A 136 -16.99 -13.68 -4.64
C ARG A 136 -17.17 -13.48 -6.13
N LYS A 137 -16.90 -12.27 -6.69
CA LYS A 137 -17.12 -12.02 -8.13
C LYS A 137 -16.46 -10.75 -8.71
N PRO A 138 -15.93 -10.86 -9.94
CA PRO A 138 -15.49 -12.11 -10.58
C PRO A 138 -14.33 -12.71 -9.77
N PRO A 139 -14.12 -14.06 -9.77
CA PRO A 139 -13.10 -14.72 -8.97
C PRO A 139 -11.72 -14.25 -9.42
N THR A 140 -11.22 -13.20 -8.79
CA THR A 140 -9.95 -12.60 -9.13
C THR A 140 -9.08 -12.73 -7.90
N VAL A 141 -8.29 -13.81 -7.87
CA VAL A 141 -7.20 -13.90 -6.90
C VAL A 141 -6.13 -12.92 -7.34
N ARG A 142 -6.08 -11.75 -6.69
CA ARG A 142 -5.08 -10.72 -6.99
C ARG A 142 -3.88 -10.93 -6.10
N ARG A 143 -2.73 -11.23 -6.69
CA ARG A 143 -1.46 -11.31 -5.98
C ARG A 143 -0.59 -10.11 -6.30
N GLY A 144 -0.01 -9.51 -5.28
CA GLY A 144 0.87 -8.35 -5.43
C GLY A 144 1.77 -8.14 -4.23
N LEU A 145 2.46 -7.01 -4.24
CA LEU A 145 3.29 -6.55 -3.13
C LEU A 145 2.72 -5.24 -2.61
N VAL A 146 2.72 -5.10 -1.29
CA VAL A 146 2.47 -3.85 -0.60
C VAL A 146 3.79 -3.37 -0.02
N ASN A 147 4.12 -2.09 -0.14
CA ASN A 147 5.24 -1.47 0.54
C ASN A 147 4.79 -0.88 1.87
N CYS A 148 5.49 -1.26 2.95
CA CYS A 148 5.25 -0.81 4.30
C CYS A 148 6.55 -0.28 4.94
N ASN A 149 6.50 0.92 5.52
CA ASN A 149 7.65 1.52 6.23
C ASN A 149 7.77 1.08 7.70
N ALA A 150 7.60 -0.20 8.01
CA ALA A 150 7.96 -0.66 9.35
C ALA A 150 9.49 -0.83 9.40
N PRO A 151 10.21 -0.14 10.31
CA PRO A 151 11.65 -0.32 10.43
C PRO A 151 11.93 -1.79 10.73
N LEU A 152 12.88 -2.39 9.99
CA LEU A 152 13.54 -3.59 10.47
C LEU A 152 14.25 -3.16 11.76
N ALA A 153 13.79 -3.69 12.90
CA ALA A 153 14.44 -3.45 14.17
C ALA A 153 15.93 -3.83 14.03
N ASN A 154 16.81 -2.90 14.37
CA ASN A 154 18.18 -3.25 14.80
C ASN A 154 18.10 -3.80 16.23
#